data_AF-A0A8X6H5L0-F1
#
_entry.id   AF-A0A8X6H5L0-F1
#
_cell.length_a   1.000
_cell.length_b   1.000
_cell.length_c   1.000
_cell.angle_alpha   90.00
_cell.angle_beta   90.00
_cell.angle_gamma   90.00
#
_symmetry.space_group_name_H-M   'P 1'
#
loop_
_entity.id
_entity.type
_entity.pdbx_description
1 polymer ?
#
loop_
_entity_poly.entity_id
_entity_poly.type
_entity_poly.pdbx_seq_one_letter_code
_entity_poly.pdbx_strand_id
1 'polypeptide(L)'
;MVERGKSLREIASLIGVTHGCVQKILQKYKKTGSVANIPGRGRKEILSTTAKRKIIHSVKKDPRTKIYETFRGLFKELHFFRETITTVRISRTSISKKKHLSSRDIYGHSSFFSESEAEVTKILASTSSLALRF
;
A
#
# COMPACT_ATOMS: atom_id res chain seq x y z
N MET A 1 17.79 24.66 15.94
CA MET A 1 17.84 24.80 17.41
C MET A 1 18.88 23.85 17.98
N VAL A 2 20.11 24.31 18.06
CA VAL A 2 20.99 24.08 19.21
C VAL A 2 20.93 25.43 19.91
N GLU A 3 20.06 25.55 20.90
CA GLU A 3 20.05 26.80 21.66
C GLU A 3 21.31 26.83 22.53
N ARG A 4 22.11 27.89 22.34
CA ARG A 4 23.12 28.35 23.30
C ARG A 4 24.32 27.42 23.51
N GLY A 5 25.07 27.09 22.46
CA GLY A 5 26.43 26.55 22.59
C GLY A 5 26.58 25.18 23.29
N LYS A 6 25.47 24.55 23.71
CA LYS A 6 25.50 23.27 24.41
C LYS A 6 25.96 22.16 23.49
N SER A 7 26.84 21.31 24.02
CA SER A 7 27.29 20.14 23.28
C SER A 7 26.16 19.12 23.13
N LEU A 8 26.25 18.25 22.11
CA LEU A 8 25.27 17.17 21.91
C LEU A 8 25.19 16.22 23.11
N ARG A 9 26.30 16.07 23.84
CA ARG A 9 26.40 15.24 25.04
C ARG A 9 25.65 15.88 26.21
N GLU A 10 25.80 17.18 26.41
CA GLU A 10 25.03 17.91 27.44
C GLU A 10 23.53 17.82 27.17
N ILE A 11 23.10 17.99 25.91
CA ILE A 11 21.70 17.87 25.52
C ILE A 11 21.17 16.44 25.79
N ALA A 12 21.98 15.43 25.48
CA ALA A 12 21.67 14.03 25.75
C ALA A 12 21.49 13.77 27.25
N SER A 13 22.41 14.26 28.09
CA SER A 13 22.33 14.15 29.55
C SER A 13 21.13 14.89 30.14
N LEU A 14 20.79 16.08 29.63
CA LEU A 14 19.66 16.88 30.10
C LEU A 14 18.30 16.21 29.82
N ILE A 15 18.17 15.54 28.67
CA ILE A 15 16.91 14.90 28.25
C ILE A 15 16.86 13.42 28.67
N GLY A 16 17.97 12.85 29.15
CA GLY A 16 18.06 11.44 29.54
C GLY A 16 18.05 10.48 28.34
N VAL A 17 18.58 10.90 27.20
CA VAL A 17 18.62 10.09 25.96
C VAL A 17 20.06 9.88 25.53
N THR A 18 20.32 8.89 24.69
CA THR A 18 21.68 8.66 24.19
C THR A 18 22.12 9.76 23.22
N HIS A 19 23.41 10.07 23.23
CA HIS A 19 24.04 11.01 22.28
C HIS A 19 23.69 10.67 20.81
N GLY A 20 23.71 9.38 20.45
CA GLY A 20 23.36 8.92 19.11
C GLY A 20 21.90 9.19 18.73
N CYS A 21 20.97 9.17 19.68
CA CYS A 21 19.57 9.52 19.45
C CYS A 21 19.45 11.01 19.09
N VAL A 22 20.05 11.88 19.90
CA VAL A 22 20.08 13.34 19.66
C VAL A 22 20.70 13.64 18.29
N GLN A 23 21.81 12.99 17.95
CA GLN A 23 22.47 13.13 16.65
C GLN A 23 21.55 12.73 15.48
N LYS A 24 20.85 11.59 15.59
CA LYS A 24 19.91 11.12 14.55
C LYS A 24 18.72 12.06 14.39
N ILE A 25 18.18 12.59 15.49
CA ILE A 25 17.09 13.57 15.46
C ILE A 25 17.54 14.85 14.75
N LEU A 26 18.74 15.35 15.06
CA LEU A 26 19.29 16.53 14.39
C LEU A 26 19.52 16.31 12.89
N GLN A 27 20.05 15.15 12.50
CA GLN A 27 20.21 14.79 11.09
C GLN A 27 18.86 14.72 10.37
N LYS A 28 17.84 14.13 11.01
CA LYS A 28 16.46 14.08 10.50
C LYS A 28 15.89 15.49 10.32
N TYR A 29 16.07 16.37 11.30
CA TYR A 29 15.61 17.74 11.24
C TYR A 29 16.29 18.52 10.11
N LYS A 30 17.61 18.38 9.93
CA LYS A 30 18.33 19.00 8.80
C LYS A 30 17.79 18.55 7.44
N LYS A 31 17.36 17.29 7.32
CA LYS A 31 16.83 16.73 6.06
C LYS A 31 15.38 17.10 5.78
N THR A 32 14.54 17.14 6.81
CA THR A 32 13.07 17.23 6.65
C THR A 32 12.45 18.53 7.19
N GLY A 33 13.20 19.30 7.96
CA GLY A 33 12.70 20.47 8.69
C GLY A 33 11.75 20.13 9.84
N SER A 34 11.56 18.84 10.16
CA SER A 34 10.59 18.40 11.18
C SER A 34 11.16 17.32 12.10
N VAL A 35 10.75 17.37 13.36
CA VAL A 35 11.06 16.34 14.37
C VAL A 35 9.99 15.25 14.41
N ALA A 36 8.80 15.50 13.83
CA ALA A 36 7.68 14.57 13.82
C ALA A 36 8.05 13.23 13.17
N ASN A 37 7.47 12.12 13.65
CA ASN A 37 7.75 10.79 13.12
C ASN A 37 7.38 10.70 11.64
N ILE A 38 8.33 10.22 10.83
CA ILE A 38 8.12 10.02 9.40
C ILE A 38 7.47 8.65 9.25
N PRO A 39 6.43 8.50 8.41
CA PRO A 39 5.86 7.19 8.14
C PRO A 39 6.93 6.22 7.63
N GLY A 40 6.92 5.01 8.16
CA GLY A 40 7.85 3.96 7.74
C GLY A 40 7.67 3.58 6.27
N ARG A 41 8.66 2.83 5.73
CA ARG A 41 8.65 2.34 4.34
C ARG A 41 7.58 1.29 4.05
N GLY A 42 6.95 0.72 5.09
CA GLY A 42 5.97 -0.36 5.00
C GLY A 42 4.77 -0.06 4.10
N ARG A 43 3.76 -0.96 4.08
CA ARG A 43 2.64 -0.85 3.15
C ARG A 43 2.00 0.53 3.23
N LYS A 44 2.08 1.26 2.12
CA LYS A 44 1.51 2.61 2.02
C LYS A 44 0.01 2.55 2.25
N GLU A 45 -0.51 3.58 2.90
CA GLU A 45 -1.95 3.71 3.11
C GLU A 45 -2.68 3.79 1.77
N ILE A 46 -3.79 3.06 1.66
CA ILE A 46 -4.63 3.06 0.45
C ILE A 46 -5.29 4.42 0.26
N LEU A 47 -5.62 5.11 1.36
CA LEU A 47 -6.33 6.38 1.37
C LEU A 47 -5.39 7.54 1.69
N SER A 48 -5.44 8.60 0.89
CA SER A 48 -4.75 9.85 1.17
C SER A 48 -5.33 10.57 2.40
N THR A 49 -4.55 11.46 2.99
CA THR A 49 -5.01 12.31 4.12
C THR A 49 -6.22 13.16 3.75
N THR A 50 -6.29 13.65 2.51
CA THR A 50 -7.44 14.41 1.98
C THR A 50 -8.68 13.54 1.85
N ALA A 51 -8.55 12.32 1.32
CA ALA A 51 -9.65 11.37 1.24
C ALA A 51 -10.20 11.02 2.63
N LYS A 52 -9.33 10.74 3.60
CA LYS A 52 -9.73 10.50 5.00
C LYS A 52 -10.52 11.67 5.60
N ARG A 53 -10.05 12.91 5.39
CA ARG A 53 -10.77 14.11 5.85
C ARG A 53 -12.15 14.25 5.22
N LYS A 54 -12.27 13.98 3.91
CA LYS A 54 -13.56 13.98 3.20
C LYS A 54 -14.52 12.95 3.78
N ILE A 55 -14.06 11.71 4.04
CA ILE A 55 -14.87 10.66 4.68
C ILE A 55 -15.35 11.10 6.06
N ILE A 56 -14.44 11.61 6.90
CA ILE A 56 -14.79 12.05 8.25
C ILE A 56 -15.81 13.19 8.19
N HIS A 57 -15.64 14.14 7.27
CA HIS A 57 -16.58 15.25 7.10
C HIS A 57 -17.95 14.77 6.62
N SER A 58 -18.02 13.84 5.65
CA SER A 58 -19.29 13.31 5.16
C SER A 58 -20.05 12.53 6.23
N VAL A 59 -19.35 11.71 7.02
CA VAL A 59 -19.95 10.94 8.12
C VAL A 59 -20.40 11.87 9.25
N LYS A 60 -19.64 12.93 9.56
CA LYS A 60 -20.04 13.93 10.56
C LYS A 60 -21.28 14.71 10.12
N LYS A 61 -21.37 15.05 8.83
CA LYS A 61 -22.52 15.77 8.27
C LYS A 61 -23.79 14.92 8.37
N ASP A 62 -23.72 13.69 7.86
CA ASP A 62 -24.85 12.78 7.79
C ASP A 62 -24.43 11.39 8.31
N PRO A 63 -24.62 11.08 9.60
CA PRO A 63 -24.09 9.86 10.22
C PRO A 63 -24.79 8.57 9.76
N ARG A 64 -25.96 8.69 9.12
CA ARG A 64 -26.71 7.56 8.52
C ARG A 64 -26.26 7.23 7.11
N THR A 65 -25.28 7.96 6.56
CA THR A 65 -24.76 7.66 5.23
C THR A 65 -24.11 6.29 5.23
N LYS A 66 -24.50 5.48 4.24
CA LYS A 66 -23.92 4.15 4.11
C LYS A 66 -22.49 4.28 3.61
N ILE A 67 -21.60 3.50 4.19
CA ILE A 67 -20.16 3.55 3.94
C ILE A 67 -19.85 3.49 2.43
N TYR A 68 -20.55 2.65 1.67
CA TYR A 68 -20.35 2.53 0.21
C TYR A 68 -20.67 3.82 -0.57
N GLU A 69 -21.60 4.66 -0.11
CA GLU A 69 -21.99 5.90 -0.79
C GLU A 69 -20.89 6.96 -0.66
N THR A 70 -20.29 7.05 0.53
CA THR A 70 -19.14 7.94 0.78
C THR A 70 -17.93 7.55 -0.08
N PHE A 71 -17.64 6.24 -0.20
CA PHE A 71 -16.58 5.77 -1.08
C PHE A 71 -16.90 6.00 -2.57
N ARG A 72 -18.15 5.80 -3.01
CA ARG A 72 -18.56 6.02 -4.41
C ARG A 72 -18.30 7.45 -4.88
N GLY A 73 -18.54 8.44 -4.02
CA GLY A 73 -18.22 9.85 -4.31
C GLY A 73 -16.72 10.09 -4.49
N LEU A 74 -15.89 9.50 -3.63
CA LEU A 74 -14.43 9.61 -3.69
C LEU A 74 -13.83 8.92 -4.92
N PHE A 75 -14.36 7.76 -5.32
CA PHE A 75 -13.86 7.04 -6.49
C PHE A 75 -14.25 7.71 -7.81
N LYS A 76 -15.41 8.39 -7.90
CA LYS A 76 -15.79 9.17 -9.10
C LYS A 76 -14.79 10.31 -9.39
N GLU A 77 -14.32 11.03 -8.36
CA GLU A 77 -13.30 12.07 -8.53
C GLU A 77 -11.95 11.50 -9.02
N LEU A 78 -11.61 10.26 -8.63
CA LEU A 78 -10.36 9.60 -9.04
C LEU A 78 -10.43 8.96 -10.43
N HIS A 79 -11.61 8.51 -10.87
CA HIS A 79 -11.78 7.83 -12.16
C HIS A 79 -11.68 8.79 -13.36
N PHE A 80 -12.04 10.07 -13.17
CA PHE A 80 -11.84 11.12 -14.17
C PHE A 80 -10.36 11.32 -14.54
N PHE A 81 -9.42 10.91 -13.68
CA PHE A 81 -7.98 11.02 -13.93
C PHE A 81 -7.38 9.81 -14.67
N ARG A 82 -8.07 8.65 -14.73
CA ARG A 82 -7.57 7.48 -15.47
C ARG A 82 -7.81 7.59 -16.98
N GLU A 83 -8.84 8.33 -17.40
CA GLU A 83 -9.19 8.50 -18.80
C GLU A 83 -8.30 9.54 -19.53
N THR A 84 -7.64 10.44 -18.80
CA THR A 84 -6.69 11.41 -19.38
C THR A 84 -5.28 10.83 -19.60
N ILE A 85 -4.96 9.66 -19.02
CA ILE A 85 -3.63 9.03 -19.15
C ILE A 85 -3.58 8.00 -20.29
N THR A 86 -4.71 7.39 -20.67
CA THR A 86 -4.75 6.36 -21.73
C THR A 86 -4.55 6.91 -23.14
N THR A 87 -4.69 8.22 -23.35
CA THR A 87 -4.40 8.86 -24.64
C THR A 87 -2.93 9.24 -24.83
N VAL A 88 -2.08 9.10 -23.80
CA VAL A 88 -0.65 9.47 -23.87
C VAL A 88 0.24 8.34 -23.36
N ARG A 89 0.49 7.34 -24.23
CA ARG A 89 1.78 6.63 -24.48
C ARG A 89 1.56 5.23 -25.07
N ILE A 90 1.50 5.14 -26.39
CA ILE A 90 1.92 3.92 -27.09
C ILE A 90 3.46 4.00 -27.17
N SER A 91 4.16 3.36 -26.23
CA SER A 91 5.61 3.22 -26.36
C SER A 91 5.92 2.28 -27.54
N ARG A 92 6.66 2.78 -28.54
CA ARG A 92 7.23 1.99 -29.63
C ARG A 92 8.24 1.00 -29.05
N THR A 93 7.78 -0.13 -28.51
CA THR A 93 8.69 -1.25 -28.26
C THR A 93 9.18 -1.74 -29.62
N SER A 94 10.49 -1.81 -29.82
CA SER A 94 11.05 -2.41 -31.03
C SER A 94 10.48 -3.82 -31.22
N ILE A 95 10.26 -4.22 -32.47
CA ILE A 95 9.65 -5.50 -32.87
C ILE A 95 10.37 -6.71 -32.19
N SER A 96 11.66 -6.57 -31.92
CA SER A 96 12.49 -7.54 -31.18
C SER A 96 11.94 -7.90 -29.79
N LYS A 97 11.39 -6.95 -29.03
CA LYS A 97 10.83 -7.24 -27.68
C LYS A 97 9.51 -8.01 -27.74
N LYS A 98 8.71 -7.85 -28.80
CA LYS A 98 7.44 -8.59 -28.98
C LYS A 98 7.65 -10.09 -29.13
N LYS A 99 8.69 -10.51 -29.88
CA LYS A 99 9.05 -11.94 -30.04
C LYS A 99 9.47 -12.57 -28.70
N HIS A 100 10.17 -11.82 -27.85
CA HIS A 100 10.61 -12.32 -26.55
C HIS A 100 9.47 -12.46 -25.53
N LEU A 101 8.42 -11.63 -25.65
CA LEU A 101 7.21 -11.70 -24.83
C LEU A 101 6.34 -12.91 -25.22
N SER A 102 6.16 -13.20 -26.51
CA SER A 102 5.40 -14.38 -26.95
C SER A 102 6.08 -15.71 -26.57
N SER A 103 7.41 -15.77 -26.55
CA SER A 103 8.14 -16.95 -26.05
C SER A 103 7.93 -17.19 -24.54
N ARG A 104 7.53 -16.16 -23.80
CA ARG A 104 7.30 -16.24 -22.36
C ARG A 104 5.94 -16.86 -22.03
N ASP A 105 4.94 -16.65 -22.90
CA ASP A 105 3.61 -17.24 -22.78
C ASP A 105 3.58 -18.74 -23.15
N ILE A 106 4.53 -19.21 -23.98
CA ILE A 106 4.64 -20.62 -24.38
C ILE A 106 5.18 -21.50 -23.23
N TYR A 107 6.02 -20.97 -22.34
CA TYR A 107 6.71 -21.75 -21.29
C TYR A 107 6.41 -21.29 -19.86
N GLY A 108 5.55 -20.28 -19.67
CA GLY A 108 5.43 -19.55 -18.39
C GLY A 108 4.19 -19.81 -17.54
N HIS A 109 3.23 -20.63 -17.98
CA HIS A 109 1.95 -20.74 -17.26
C HIS A 109 1.30 -22.14 -17.30
N SER A 110 2.04 -23.18 -16.91
CA SER A 110 1.43 -24.49 -16.68
C SER A 110 2.22 -25.35 -15.68
N SER A 111 2.31 -24.96 -14.41
CA SER A 111 2.85 -25.90 -13.40
C SER A 111 2.56 -25.55 -11.93
N PHE A 112 1.54 -24.73 -11.60
CA PHE A 112 1.30 -24.39 -10.18
C PHE A 112 -0.14 -24.43 -9.68
N PHE A 113 -1.15 -24.71 -10.53
CA PHE A 113 -2.56 -24.72 -10.10
C PHE A 113 -3.38 -25.94 -10.54
N SER A 114 -2.79 -26.97 -11.15
CA SER A 114 -3.54 -28.17 -11.57
C SER A 114 -3.58 -29.30 -10.53
N GLU A 115 -2.69 -29.31 -9.54
CA GLU A 115 -2.61 -30.40 -8.57
C GLU A 115 -3.52 -30.18 -7.35
N SER A 116 -3.75 -28.92 -6.96
CA SER A 116 -4.61 -28.60 -5.80
C SER A 116 -6.11 -28.79 -6.07
N GLU A 117 -6.57 -28.65 -7.32
CA GLU A 117 -8.00 -28.81 -7.63
C GLU A 117 -8.43 -30.29 -7.67
N ALA A 118 -7.52 -31.20 -8.05
CA ALA A 118 -7.78 -32.64 -8.06
C ALA A 118 -7.82 -33.25 -6.65
N GLU A 119 -7.08 -32.70 -5.69
CA GLU A 119 -7.13 -33.14 -4.29
C GLU A 119 -8.40 -32.65 -3.58
N VAL A 120 -8.81 -31.40 -3.79
CA VAL A 120 -10.01 -30.83 -3.18
C VAL A 120 -11.27 -31.57 -3.64
N THR A 121 -11.34 -31.96 -4.91
CA THR A 121 -12.47 -32.73 -5.46
C THR A 121 -12.54 -34.17 -4.94
N LYS A 122 -11.40 -34.83 -4.71
CA LYS A 122 -11.36 -36.15 -4.04
C LYS A 122 -11.82 -36.10 -2.58
N ILE A 123 -11.48 -35.03 -1.86
CA ILE A 123 -11.91 -34.84 -0.46
C ILE A 123 -13.41 -34.54 -0.37
N LEU A 124 -13.97 -33.78 -1.31
CA LEU A 124 -15.42 -33.55 -1.37
C LEU A 124 -16.21 -34.83 -1.73
N ALA A 125 -15.70 -35.66 -2.64
CA ALA A 125 -16.38 -36.90 -3.04
C ALA A 125 -16.41 -37.97 -1.92
N SER A 126 -15.37 -38.05 -1.09
CA SER A 126 -15.31 -38.99 0.03
C SER A 126 -16.26 -38.60 1.17
N THR A 127 -16.44 -37.30 1.42
CA THR A 127 -17.31 -36.79 2.50
C THR A 127 -18.79 -36.92 2.16
N SER A 128 -19.19 -36.81 0.89
CA SER A 128 -20.58 -37.00 0.46
C SER A 128 -21.09 -38.45 0.57
N SER A 129 -20.22 -39.46 0.54
CA SER A 129 -20.63 -40.88 0.62
C SER A 129 -20.82 -41.40 2.05
N LEU A 130 -20.24 -40.73 3.04
CA LEU A 130 -20.44 -41.04 4.47
C LEU A 130 -21.71 -40.39 5.05
N ALA A 131 -22.22 -39.33 4.43
CA ALA A 131 -23.40 -38.60 4.88
C ALA A 131 -24.75 -39.24 4.48
N LEU A 132 -24.74 -40.36 3.75
CA LEU A 132 -25.95 -41.09 3.30
C LEU A 132 -26.05 -42.52 3.87
N ARG A 133 -25.33 -42.83 4.96
CA ARG A 133 -25.35 -44.16 5.61
C ARG A 133 -25.80 -44.18 7.08
N PHE A 134 -26.60 -43.20 7.51
CA PHE A 134 -27.37 -43.28 8.76
C PHE A 134 -28.78 -42.76 8.53
#